data_AF-A0A845PTN5-F1
#
_entry.id   AF-A0A845PTN5-F1
#
_cell.length_a   1.000
_cell.length_b   1.000
_cell.length_c   1.000
_cell.angle_alpha   90.00
_cell.angle_beta   90.00
_cell.angle_gamma   90.00
#
_symmetry.space_group_name_H-M   'P 1'
#
loop_
_entity.id
_entity.type
_entity.pdbx_description
1 polymer ?
#
loop_
_entity_poly.entity_id
_entity_poly.type
_entity_poly.pdbx_seq_one_letter_code
_entity_poly.pdbx_strand_id
1 'polypeptide(L)' 'LKDIKHLYQNCTILGDKGDLSIDYQRDLFTYNQINKEVPMRKNQHGYNPQPYIFRK' A
#
# COMPACT_ATOMS: atom_id res chain seq x y z
N LEU A 1 12.00 13.88 -1.98
CA LEU A 1 10.75 13.20 -2.39
C LEU A 1 10.20 13.61 -3.76
N LYS A 2 10.58 14.78 -4.34
CA LYS A 2 10.01 15.23 -5.63
C LYS A 2 10.47 14.39 -6.83
N ASP A 3 11.72 13.92 -6.87
CA ASP A 3 12.29 13.24 -8.05
C ASP A 3 11.89 11.78 -8.24
N ILE A 4 11.21 11.19 -7.26
CA ILE A 4 10.78 9.78 -7.28
C ILE A 4 9.28 9.64 -7.51
N LYS A 5 8.53 10.75 -7.63
CA LYS A 5 7.07 10.73 -7.80
C LYS A 5 6.62 9.91 -9.01
N HIS A 6 7.38 9.96 -10.11
CA HIS A 6 7.10 9.20 -11.34
C HIS A 6 7.22 7.69 -11.15
N LEU A 7 8.10 7.23 -10.24
CA LEU A 7 8.31 5.80 -9.98
C LEU A 7 7.11 5.15 -9.27
N TYR A 8 6.24 5.95 -8.65
CA TYR A 8 5.13 5.44 -7.86
C TYR A 8 3.80 5.38 -8.62
N GLN A 9 3.70 5.93 -9.84
CA GLN A 9 2.43 5.97 -10.59
C GLN A 9 1.82 4.58 -10.85
N ASN A 10 2.63 3.50 -10.85
CA ASN A 10 2.18 2.13 -11.09
C ASN A 10 2.58 1.18 -9.96
N CYS A 11 2.70 1.67 -8.72
CA CYS A 11 3.06 0.82 -7.59
C CYS A 11 1.85 0.51 -6.70
N THR A 12 1.89 -0.65 -6.04
CA THR A 12 0.94 -1.02 -4.99
C THR A 12 1.65 -0.96 -3.64
N ILE A 13 1.11 -0.20 -2.69
CA ILE A 13 1.63 -0.15 -1.32
C ILE A 13 0.84 -1.15 -0.46
N LEU A 14 1.59 -2.04 0.20
CA LEU A 14 1.08 -2.97 1.21
C LEU A 14 1.27 -2.36 2.59
N GLY A 15 0.17 -2.00 3.26
CA GLY A 15 0.23 -1.38 4.59
C GLY A 15 -1.14 -1.04 5.17
N ASP A 16 -1.21 -0.87 6.49
CA ASP A 16 -2.46 -0.51 7.18
C ASP A 16 -2.77 1.00 6.99
N LYS A 17 -4.03 1.43 7.15
CA LYS A 17 -4.43 2.85 7.02
C LYS A 17 -3.97 3.72 8.18
N GLY A 18 -3.70 3.13 9.34
CA GLY A 18 -3.29 3.86 10.54
C GLY A 18 -1.91 4.52 10.47
N ASP A 19 -1.04 4.08 9.55
CA ASP A 19 0.39 4.42 9.59
C ASP A 19 0.77 5.70 8.82
N LEU A 20 -0.18 6.37 8.16
CA LEU A 20 0.09 7.54 7.31
C LEU A 20 -0.75 8.76 7.70
N SER A 21 -0.13 9.94 7.74
CA SER A 21 -0.86 11.20 7.95
C SER A 21 -1.85 11.47 6.81
N ILE A 22 -2.90 12.24 7.10
CA ILE A 22 -3.95 12.61 6.13
C ILE A 22 -3.37 13.27 4.87
N ASP A 23 -2.32 14.08 5.01
CA ASP A 23 -1.68 14.76 3.88
C ASP A 23 -0.96 13.77 2.97
N TYR A 24 -0.27 12.78 3.54
CA TYR A 24 0.37 11.71 2.77
C TYR A 24 -0.66 10.77 2.14
N GLN A 25 -1.77 10.48 2.82
CA GLN A 25 -2.85 9.69 2.22
C GLN A 25 -3.41 10.38 0.96
N ARG A 26 -3.59 11.71 1.02
CA ARG A 26 -4.08 12.49 -0.12
C ARG A 26 -3.08 12.54 -1.27
N ASP A 27 -1.79 12.79 -1.01
CA ASP A 27 -0.76 12.81 -2.07
C ASP A 27 -0.61 11.42 -2.73
N LEU A 28 -0.50 10.36 -1.93
CA LEU A 28 -0.22 9.02 -2.42
C LEU A 28 -1.41 8.38 -3.15
N PHE A 29 -2.61 8.46 -2.59
CA PHE A 29 -3.77 7.71 -3.10
C PHE A 29 -4.67 8.55 -4.02
N THR A 30 -4.66 9.88 -3.91
CA THR A 30 -5.49 10.74 -4.77
C THR A 30 -4.73 11.27 -5.97
N TYR A 31 -3.55 11.86 -5.76
CA TYR A 31 -2.78 12.47 -6.86
C TYR A 31 -1.94 11.46 -7.63
N ASN A 32 -1.33 10.50 -6.94
CA ASN A 32 -0.43 9.52 -7.55
C ASN A 32 -1.13 8.20 -7.95
N GLN A 33 -2.43 8.02 -7.65
CA GLN A 33 -3.24 6.83 -7.98
C GLN A 33 -2.61 5.49 -7.57
N ILE A 34 -1.82 5.49 -6.49
CA ILE A 34 -1.20 4.28 -5.96
C ILE A 34 -2.28 3.33 -5.45
N ASN A 35 -2.22 2.07 -5.85
CA ASN A 35 -3.13 1.06 -5.32
C ASN A 35 -2.73 0.71 -3.88
N LYS A 36 -3.72 0.66 -2.98
CA LYS A 36 -3.50 0.22 -1.60
C LYS A 36 -4.11 -1.15 -1.41
N GLU A 37 -3.27 -2.10 -1.04
CA GLU A 37 -3.72 -3.43 -0.62
C GLU A 37 -3.45 -3.62 0.87
N VAL A 38 -4.47 -4.04 1.61
CA VAL A 38 -4.31 -4.45 3.00
C VAL A 38 -4.08 -5.95 3.00
N PRO A 39 -2.90 -6.43 3.43
CA PRO A 39 -2.65 -7.86 3.46
C PRO A 39 -3.63 -8.56 4.41
N MET A 40 -4.13 -9.72 3.99
CA MET A 40 -4.99 -10.52 4.86
C MET A 40 -4.23 -11.01 6.10
N ARG A 41 -4.97 -11.16 7.20
CA ARG A 41 -4.50 -11.75 8.45
C ARG A 41 -4.90 -13.22 8.52
N LYS A 42 -4.08 -14.06 9.16
CA LYS A 42 -4.28 -15.52 9.25
C LYS A 42 -5.61 -15.95 9.86
N ASN A 43 -6.21 -15.09 10.68
CA ASN A 43 -7.48 -15.36 11.38
C ASN A 43 -8.73 -14.91 10.61
N GLN A 44 -8.60 -14.41 9.38
CA GLN A 44 -9.74 -14.04 8.54
C GLN A 44 -10.25 -15.25 7.74
N HIS A 45 -11.57 -15.40 7.62
CA HIS A 45 -12.17 -16.46 6.81
C HIS A 45 -11.76 -16.31 5.33
N GLY A 46 -11.36 -17.41 4.68
CA GLY A 46 -10.84 -17.38 3.30
C GLY A 46 -9.44 -16.78 3.17
N TYR A 47 -8.60 -16.87 4.20
CA TYR A 47 -7.24 -16.33 4.23
C TYR A 47 -6.42 -16.70 2.98
N ASN A 48 -6.07 -15.68 2.19
CA ASN A 48 -5.10 -15.80 1.10
C ASN A 48 -3.78 -15.13 1.53
N PRO A 49 -2.68 -15.89 1.63
CA PRO A 49 -1.43 -15.35 2.12
C PRO A 49 -0.70 -14.54 1.04
N GLN A 50 -0.11 -13.42 1.45
CA GLN A 50 0.65 -12.49 0.59
C GLN A 50 1.75 -13.24 -0.21
N PRO A 51 2.16 -12.78 -1.41
CA PRO A 51 3.28 -13.38 -2.14
C PRO A 51 4.53 -13.55 -1.27
N TYR A 52 5.28 -14.65 -1.46
CA TYR A 52 6.40 -15.02 -0.58
C TYR A 52 7.48 -13.93 -0.48
N ILE A 53 7.64 -13.13 -1.54
CA ILE A 53 8.60 -12.03 -1.61
C ILE A 53 8.36 -10.91 -0.58
N PHE A 54 7.14 -10.82 -0.04
CA PHE A 54 6.75 -9.86 0.99
C PHE A 54 6.75 -10.46 2.41
N ARG A 55 7.00 -11.76 2.54
CA ARG A 55 7.09 -12.44 3.84
C ARG A 55 8.53 -12.33 4.35
N LYS A 56 8.69 -11.94 5.61
CA LYS A 56 9.99 -11.85 6.29
C LYS A 56 10.49 -13.22 6.75
#